data_AF-A0A8S0FCP1-F1
#
_entry.id   AF-A0A8S0FCP1-F1
#
_cell.length_a   1.000
_cell.length_b   1.000
_cell.length_c   1.000
_cell.angle_alpha   90.00
_cell.angle_beta   90.00
_cell.angle_gamma   90.00
#
_symmetry.space_group_name_H-M   'P 1'
#
loop_
_entity.id
_entity.type
_entity.pdbx_description
1 polymer ?
#
loop_
_entity_poly.entity_id
_entity_poly.type
_entity_poly.pdbx_seq_one_letter_code
_entity_poly.pdbx_strand_id
1 'polypeptide(L)'
;MSLCKNAELACEVTLQPLRRYPLDAAILFSDILTVPDAMGLGLYFEAGEGPRFTSPVTCKADVDKLPIPDPEDELGYVMNAVRTIRRELKGEVPLIGFSGSPWTLATYMVEGGSSKAFTVIKKMMYADPQALHALLDKLAKSVTLYLNAQIKAAVLRQ
;
A
#
# COMPACT_ATOMS: atom_id res chain seq x y z
N MET A 1 3.82 -12.13 1.31
CA MET A 1 2.59 -11.52 0.76
C MET A 1 1.37 -12.43 0.71
N SER A 2 1.48 -13.76 0.90
CA SER A 2 0.33 -14.67 0.78
C SER A 2 -0.87 -14.31 1.67
N LEU A 3 -0.61 -13.79 2.88
CA LEU A 3 -1.67 -13.43 3.82
C LEU A 3 -2.45 -12.17 3.39
N CYS A 4 -1.76 -11.10 2.96
CA CYS A 4 -2.42 -9.87 2.49
C CYS A 4 -3.14 -10.04 1.14
N LYS A 5 -2.71 -11.01 0.31
CA LYS A 5 -3.32 -11.30 -1.00
C LYS A 5 -4.53 -12.25 -0.92
N ASN A 6 -4.87 -12.76 0.26
CA ASN A 6 -6.03 -13.62 0.50
C ASN A 6 -7.07 -12.87 1.35
N ALA A 7 -8.26 -12.65 0.80
CA ALA A 7 -9.28 -11.81 1.43
C ALA A 7 -9.82 -12.42 2.73
N GLU A 8 -9.99 -13.74 2.79
CA GLU A 8 -10.48 -14.46 3.95
C GLU A 8 -9.47 -14.43 5.10
N LEU A 9 -8.18 -14.63 4.81
CA LEU A 9 -7.12 -14.55 5.81
C LEU A 9 -6.91 -13.12 6.33
N ALA A 10 -6.92 -12.13 5.44
CA ALA A 10 -6.88 -10.72 5.83
C ALA A 10 -8.07 -10.36 6.73
N CYS A 11 -9.26 -10.88 6.40
CA CYS A 11 -10.46 -10.72 7.23
C CYS A 11 -10.32 -11.36 8.60
N GLU A 12 -9.88 -12.62 8.66
CA GLU A 12 -9.71 -13.33 9.92
C GLU A 12 -8.74 -12.59 10.85
N VAL A 13 -7.59 -12.15 10.35
CA VAL A 13 -6.62 -11.39 11.15
C VAL A 13 -7.19 -10.05 11.61
N THR A 14 -7.96 -9.37 10.75
CA THR A 14 -8.61 -8.09 11.09
C THR A 14 -9.61 -8.24 12.24
N LEU A 15 -10.34 -9.36 12.32
CA LEU A 15 -11.39 -9.57 13.33
C LEU A 15 -10.85 -10.07 14.69
N GLN A 16 -9.65 -10.66 14.72
CA GLN A 16 -9.08 -11.25 15.94
C GLN A 16 -9.04 -10.28 17.15
N PRO A 17 -8.63 -9.00 17.01
CA PRO A 17 -8.61 -8.06 18.13
C PRO A 17 -10.02 -7.77 18.69
N LEU A 18 -11.04 -7.66 17.83
CA LEU A 18 -12.43 -7.39 18.24
C LEU A 18 -13.04 -8.53 19.05
N ARG A 19 -12.61 -9.77 18.82
CA ARG A 19 -13.05 -10.92 19.63
C ARG A 19 -12.49 -10.91 21.05
N ARG A 20 -11.42 -10.15 21.30
CA ARG A 20 -10.74 -10.09 22.61
C ARG A 20 -11.01 -8.80 23.36
N TYR A 21 -11.19 -7.69 22.63
CA TYR A 21 -11.26 -6.36 23.19
C TYR A 21 -12.42 -5.58 22.58
N PRO A 22 -13.17 -4.79 23.38
CA PRO A 22 -14.25 -3.94 22.87
C PRO A 22 -13.67 -2.68 22.20
N LEU A 23 -13.01 -2.83 21.05
CA LEU A 23 -12.47 -1.71 20.28
C LEU A 23 -13.57 -1.02 19.47
N ASP A 24 -13.45 0.29 19.28
CA ASP A 24 -14.44 1.10 18.56
C ASP A 24 -14.27 1.11 17.03
N ALA A 25 -13.24 0.44 16.50
CA ALA A 25 -12.96 0.35 15.07
C ALA A 25 -12.12 -0.89 14.74
N ALA A 26 -12.31 -1.41 13.53
CA ALA A 26 -11.38 -2.33 12.88
C ALA A 26 -10.45 -1.57 11.93
N ILE A 27 -9.24 -2.06 11.71
CA ILE A 27 -8.35 -1.59 10.64
C ILE A 27 -8.05 -2.72 9.69
N LEU A 28 -8.10 -2.45 8.39
CA LEU A 28 -7.75 -3.40 7.34
C LEU A 28 -6.36 -4.02 7.63
N PHE A 29 -6.27 -5.35 7.62
CA PHE A 29 -4.97 -6.02 7.57
C PHE A 29 -4.42 -5.99 6.13
N SER A 30 -3.41 -5.15 5.89
CA SER A 30 -2.71 -5.04 4.59
C SER A 30 -1.30 -4.49 4.81
N ASP A 31 -0.60 -4.11 3.73
CA ASP A 31 0.72 -3.47 3.76
C ASP A 31 0.72 -2.18 2.92
N ILE A 32 1.48 -1.16 3.32
CA ILE A 32 1.61 0.09 2.55
C ILE A 32 2.32 -0.12 1.21
N LEU A 33 3.16 -1.15 1.10
CA LEU A 33 3.96 -1.45 -0.09
C LEU A 33 3.18 -2.16 -1.19
N THR A 34 1.88 -2.41 -0.98
CA THR A 34 0.97 -2.92 -2.01
C THR A 34 0.92 -2.01 -3.25
N VAL A 35 0.92 -0.68 -3.06
CA VAL A 35 0.93 0.28 -4.19
C VAL A 35 2.23 0.17 -5.00
N PRO A 36 3.44 0.27 -4.40
CA PRO A 36 4.69 -0.01 -5.12
C PRO A 36 4.79 -1.42 -5.75
N ASP A 37 4.24 -2.46 -5.12
CA ASP A 37 4.19 -3.82 -5.69
C ASP A 37 3.36 -3.83 -6.99
N ALA A 38 2.17 -3.20 -6.96
CA ALA A 38 1.32 -3.03 -8.14
C ALA A 38 1.95 -2.14 -9.24
N MET A 39 2.91 -1.29 -8.88
CA MET A 39 3.71 -0.51 -9.85
C MET A 39 4.84 -1.33 -10.51
N GLY A 40 5.00 -2.61 -10.15
CA GLY A 40 5.89 -3.54 -10.85
C GLY A 40 7.34 -3.55 -10.37
N LEU A 41 7.63 -3.05 -9.17
CA LEU A 41 9.00 -2.99 -8.65
C LEU A 41 9.56 -4.33 -8.11
N GLY A 42 8.72 -5.37 -8.08
CA GLY A 42 9.07 -6.71 -7.58
C GLY A 42 9.31 -6.73 -6.08
N LEU A 43 8.24 -6.52 -5.29
CA LEU A 43 8.32 -6.58 -3.83
C LEU A 43 8.60 -8.01 -3.36
N TYR A 44 9.63 -8.20 -2.55
CA TYR A 44 9.89 -9.45 -1.85
C TYR A 44 10.26 -9.21 -0.40
N PHE A 45 10.16 -10.26 0.41
CA PHE A 45 10.46 -10.23 1.83
C PHE A 45 11.62 -11.17 2.12
N GLU A 46 12.69 -10.61 2.65
CA GLU A 46 13.88 -11.36 3.05
C GLU A 46 13.82 -11.65 4.55
N ALA A 47 14.15 -12.89 4.93
CA ALA A 47 14.00 -13.36 6.30
C ALA A 47 14.90 -12.55 7.25
N GLY A 48 14.29 -11.81 8.18
CA GLY A 48 14.99 -10.96 9.14
C GLY A 48 15.36 -9.57 8.66
N GLU A 49 15.24 -9.26 7.36
CA GLU A 49 15.62 -7.96 6.79
C GLU A 49 14.44 -7.06 6.37
N GLY A 50 13.24 -7.64 6.24
CA GLY A 50 12.03 -6.91 5.89
C GLY A 50 11.84 -6.77 4.37
N PRO A 51 11.05 -5.78 3.92
CA PRO A 51 10.69 -5.65 2.51
C PRO A 51 11.83 -5.09 1.65
N ARG A 52 11.95 -5.63 0.43
CA ARG A 52 12.92 -5.25 -0.59
C ARG A 52 12.28 -5.17 -1.97
N PHE A 53 12.87 -4.40 -2.87
CA PHE A 53 12.47 -4.31 -4.27
C PHE A 53 13.58 -4.80 -5.20
N THR A 54 13.23 -5.62 -6.19
CA THR A 54 14.19 -6.09 -7.20
C THR A 54 14.61 -4.99 -8.16
N SER A 55 13.79 -3.95 -8.34
CA SER A 55 14.05 -2.86 -9.28
C SER A 55 13.81 -1.49 -8.63
N PRO A 56 14.72 -1.02 -7.74
CA PRO A 56 14.59 0.30 -7.14
C PRO A 56 14.61 1.43 -8.19
N VAL A 57 13.95 2.54 -7.88
CA VAL A 57 13.88 3.73 -8.73
C VAL A 57 15.16 4.54 -8.55
N THR A 58 15.96 4.70 -9.60
CA THR A 58 17.27 5.37 -9.51
C THR A 58 17.35 6.67 -10.30
N CYS A 59 16.51 6.83 -11.32
CA CYS A 59 16.54 8.00 -12.20
C CYS A 59 15.16 8.37 -12.76
N LYS A 60 15.07 9.53 -13.42
CA LYS A 60 13.85 10.01 -14.09
C LYS A 60 13.26 8.99 -15.08
N ALA A 61 14.10 8.27 -15.82
CA ALA A 61 13.65 7.27 -16.78
C ALA A 61 12.95 6.08 -16.11
N ASP A 62 13.37 5.70 -14.90
CA ASP A 62 12.69 4.67 -14.11
C ASP A 62 11.31 5.19 -13.67
N VAL A 63 11.26 6.44 -13.19
CA VAL A 63 10.00 7.10 -12.81
C VAL A 63 9.01 7.10 -13.97
N ASP A 64 9.47 7.40 -15.18
CA ASP A 64 8.61 7.49 -16.36
C ASP A 64 7.98 6.16 -16.76
N LYS A 65 8.69 5.04 -16.56
CA LYS A 65 8.18 3.69 -16.82
C LYS A 65 7.12 3.22 -15.83
N LEU A 66 7.04 3.82 -14.64
CA LEU A 66 6.08 3.40 -13.62
C LEU A 66 4.64 3.65 -14.06
N PRO A 67 3.75 2.64 -13.97
CA PRO A 67 2.32 2.84 -14.21
C PRO A 67 1.66 3.56 -13.03
N ILE A 68 0.44 4.04 -13.26
CA ILE A 68 -0.51 4.37 -12.18
C ILE A 68 -1.48 3.18 -12.15
N PRO A 69 -1.42 2.30 -11.12
CA PRO A 69 -2.23 1.08 -11.10
C PRO A 69 -3.74 1.38 -10.98
N ASP A 70 -4.57 0.53 -11.58
CA ASP A 70 -6.01 0.50 -11.30
C ASP A 70 -6.26 -0.27 -9.99
N PRO A 71 -6.81 0.37 -8.95
CA PRO A 71 -7.04 -0.32 -7.68
C PRO A 71 -7.97 -1.53 -7.75
N GLU A 72 -8.88 -1.58 -8.74
CA GLU A 72 -9.84 -2.69 -8.87
C GLU A 72 -9.23 -3.91 -9.60
N ASP A 73 -8.19 -3.70 -10.40
CA ASP A 73 -7.48 -4.77 -11.12
C ASP A 73 -6.22 -5.19 -10.35
N GLU A 74 -5.15 -4.38 -10.38
CA GLU A 74 -3.86 -4.75 -9.78
C GLU A 74 -3.87 -4.83 -8.25
N LEU A 75 -4.81 -4.13 -7.60
CA LEU A 75 -5.00 -4.16 -6.13
C LEU A 75 -6.35 -4.78 -5.74
N GLY A 76 -7.01 -5.50 -6.65
CA GLY A 76 -8.33 -6.09 -6.43
C GLY A 76 -8.40 -7.00 -5.19
N TYR A 77 -7.28 -7.65 -4.83
CA TYR A 77 -7.19 -8.46 -3.59
C TYR A 77 -7.41 -7.62 -2.32
N VAL A 78 -6.94 -6.38 -2.27
CA VAL A 78 -7.19 -5.47 -1.15
C VAL A 78 -8.67 -5.05 -1.15
N MET A 79 -9.22 -4.71 -2.32
CA MET A 79 -10.63 -4.33 -2.43
C MET A 79 -11.55 -5.48 -1.99
N ASN A 80 -11.21 -6.72 -2.33
CA ASN A 80 -11.90 -7.91 -1.88
C ASN A 80 -11.79 -8.10 -0.36
N ALA A 81 -10.61 -7.90 0.22
CA ALA A 81 -10.45 -7.94 1.68
C ALA A 81 -11.34 -6.89 2.37
N VAL A 82 -11.38 -5.65 1.88
CA VAL A 82 -12.24 -4.58 2.40
C VAL A 82 -13.72 -4.98 2.37
N ARG A 83 -14.21 -5.50 1.22
CA ARG A 83 -15.60 -5.98 1.08
C ARG A 83 -15.92 -7.10 2.05
N THR A 84 -15.03 -8.09 2.15
CA THR A 84 -15.18 -9.24 3.05
C THR A 84 -15.22 -8.80 4.51
N ILE A 85 -14.26 -8.00 4.96
CA ILE A 85 -14.23 -7.48 6.34
C ILE A 85 -15.49 -6.68 6.63
N ARG A 86 -15.90 -5.79 5.72
CA ARG A 86 -17.08 -4.96 5.94
C ARG A 86 -18.35 -5.78 6.12
N ARG A 87 -18.50 -6.86 5.34
CA ARG A 87 -19.61 -7.82 5.49
C ARG A 87 -19.56 -8.52 6.85
N GLU A 88 -18.39 -9.03 7.25
CA GLU A 88 -18.25 -9.77 8.52
C GLU A 88 -18.40 -8.89 9.76
N LEU A 89 -18.07 -7.59 9.67
CA LEU A 89 -18.27 -6.62 10.75
C LEU A 89 -19.75 -6.35 11.04
N LYS A 90 -20.67 -6.63 10.10
CA LYS A 90 -22.14 -6.46 10.27
C LYS A 90 -22.58 -5.10 10.81
N GLY A 91 -21.78 -4.06 10.58
CA GLY A 91 -22.04 -2.70 11.08
C GLY A 91 -21.76 -2.48 12.57
N GLU A 92 -21.17 -3.44 13.29
CA GLU A 92 -20.86 -3.32 14.72
C GLU A 92 -19.87 -2.18 14.98
N VAL A 93 -18.81 -2.07 14.15
CA VAL A 93 -17.82 -1.00 14.21
C VAL A 93 -17.42 -0.52 12.80
N PRO A 94 -16.93 0.72 12.64
CA PRO A 94 -16.34 1.19 11.39
C PRO A 94 -15.07 0.40 11.01
N LEU A 95 -14.80 0.34 9.69
CA LEU A 95 -13.56 -0.19 9.13
C LEU A 95 -12.68 0.96 8.65
N ILE A 96 -11.45 1.00 9.14
CA ILE A 96 -10.41 1.95 8.73
C ILE A 96 -9.63 1.32 7.57
N GLY A 97 -9.69 1.97 6.40
CA GLY A 97 -8.76 1.76 5.30
C GLY A 97 -7.50 2.62 5.46
N PHE A 98 -6.42 2.30 4.75
CA PHE A 98 -5.17 3.06 4.87
C PHE A 98 -4.30 2.96 3.61
N SER A 99 -3.29 3.83 3.54
CA SER A 99 -2.22 3.78 2.55
C SER A 99 -0.95 4.44 3.11
N GLY A 100 0.20 4.17 2.50
CA GLY A 100 1.43 4.92 2.77
C GLY A 100 1.35 6.32 2.15
N SER A 101 2.01 7.30 2.78
CA SER A 101 2.14 8.63 2.17
C SER A 101 3.01 8.57 0.90
N PRO A 102 2.81 9.45 -0.09
CA PRO A 102 3.66 9.50 -1.28
C PRO A 102 5.16 9.57 -0.97
N TRP A 103 5.54 10.37 0.04
CA TRP A 103 6.93 10.44 0.50
C TRP A 103 7.42 9.11 1.07
N THR A 104 6.67 8.51 2.00
CA THR A 104 7.06 7.23 2.60
C THR A 104 7.20 6.14 1.55
N LEU A 105 6.26 6.03 0.60
CA LEU A 105 6.36 5.06 -0.49
C LEU A 105 7.59 5.31 -1.36
N ALA A 106 7.84 6.57 -1.73
CA ALA A 106 9.04 6.93 -2.50
C ALA A 106 10.33 6.52 -1.78
N THR A 107 10.42 6.67 -0.45
CA THR A 107 11.62 6.25 0.29
C THR A 107 11.92 4.78 0.08
N TYR A 108 10.93 3.89 0.17
CA TYR A 108 11.13 2.46 -0.08
C TYR A 108 11.45 2.16 -1.55
N MET A 109 10.78 2.83 -2.48
CA MET A 109 10.99 2.62 -3.92
C MET A 109 12.40 3.04 -4.37
N VAL A 110 12.95 4.12 -3.80
CA VAL A 110 14.27 4.65 -4.14
C VAL A 110 15.40 3.96 -3.35
N GLU A 111 15.18 3.70 -2.07
CA GLU A 111 16.18 3.00 -1.23
C GLU A 111 16.23 1.49 -1.50
N GLY A 112 15.20 0.93 -2.15
CA GLY A 112 15.07 -0.50 -2.43
C GLY A 112 14.71 -1.35 -1.21
N GLY A 113 14.35 -0.72 -0.09
CA GLY A 113 13.98 -1.38 1.16
C GLY A 113 14.06 -0.43 2.35
N SER A 114 14.08 -1.00 3.56
CA SER A 114 14.22 -0.23 4.80
C SER A 114 15.56 0.50 4.86
N SER A 115 15.53 1.80 5.21
CA SER A 115 16.72 2.64 5.36
C SER A 115 16.62 3.46 6.64
N LYS A 116 17.74 3.63 7.35
CA LYS A 116 17.80 4.48 8.56
C LYS A 116 18.18 5.92 8.24
N ALA A 117 19.00 6.10 7.20
CA ALA A 117 19.59 7.40 6.86
C ALA A 117 18.85 8.09 5.70
N PHE A 118 18.17 7.31 4.84
CA PHE A 118 17.49 7.77 3.63
C PHE A 118 18.42 8.56 2.70
N THR A 119 19.67 8.11 2.59
CA THR A 119 20.74 8.85 1.91
C THR A 119 20.53 8.88 0.40
N VAL A 120 19.94 7.85 -0.19
CA VAL A 120 19.74 7.73 -1.65
C VAL A 120 18.62 8.66 -2.09
N ILE A 121 17.47 8.62 -1.42
CA ILE A 121 16.36 9.51 -1.76
C ILE A 121 16.67 10.97 -1.44
N LYS A 122 17.38 11.25 -0.34
CA LYS A 122 17.86 12.63 -0.06
C LYS A 122 18.84 13.10 -1.12
N LYS A 123 19.73 12.23 -1.63
CA LYS A 123 20.60 12.58 -2.76
C LYS A 123 19.78 12.91 -4.00
N MET A 124 18.75 12.12 -4.33
CA MET A 124 17.84 12.43 -5.44
C MET A 124 17.14 13.78 -5.24
N MET A 125 16.66 14.06 -4.01
CA MET A 125 16.03 15.34 -3.66
C MET A 125 16.90 16.55 -3.96
N TYR A 126 18.21 16.46 -3.69
CA TYR A 126 19.14 17.57 -3.95
C TYR A 126 19.69 17.59 -5.37
N ALA A 127 19.97 16.43 -5.97
CA ALA A 127 20.63 16.33 -7.27
C ALA A 127 19.66 16.37 -8.45
N ASP A 128 18.46 15.82 -8.31
CA ASP A 128 17.43 15.76 -9.34
C ASP A 128 16.02 15.91 -8.69
N PRO A 129 15.70 17.12 -8.18
CA PRO A 129 14.40 17.36 -7.56
C PRO A 129 13.23 17.16 -8.54
N GLN A 130 13.44 17.36 -9.84
CA GLN A 130 12.40 17.18 -10.85
C GLN A 130 12.00 15.71 -10.98
N ALA A 131 12.97 14.78 -10.96
CA ALA A 131 12.65 13.35 -10.91
C ALA A 131 11.91 12.95 -9.65
N LEU A 132 12.32 13.46 -8.49
CA LEU A 132 11.64 13.18 -7.23
C LEU A 132 10.20 13.71 -7.22
N HIS A 133 9.99 14.94 -7.68
CA HIS A 133 8.64 15.51 -7.78
C HIS A 133 7.76 14.71 -8.75
N ALA A 134 8.30 14.28 -9.89
CA ALA A 134 7.54 13.42 -10.81
C ALA A 134 7.14 12.07 -10.18
N LEU A 135 8.02 11.48 -9.36
CA LEU A 135 7.70 10.25 -8.61
C LEU A 135 6.60 10.50 -7.57
N LEU A 136 6.73 11.58 -6.80
CA LEU A 136 5.75 11.95 -5.78
C LEU A 136 4.38 12.26 -6.40
N ASP A 137 4.32 12.90 -7.57
CA ASP A 137 3.08 13.17 -8.30
C ASP A 137 2.39 11.89 -8.76
N LYS A 138 3.15 10.91 -9.29
CA LYS A 138 2.61 9.60 -9.65
C LYS A 138 2.06 8.89 -8.40
N LEU A 139 2.81 8.88 -7.31
CA LEU A 139 2.40 8.25 -6.06
C LEU A 139 1.16 8.93 -5.45
N ALA A 140 1.07 10.25 -5.48
CA ALA A 140 -0.09 10.98 -5.01
C ALA A 140 -1.36 10.58 -5.79
N LYS A 141 -1.25 10.42 -7.12
CA LYS A 141 -2.36 9.93 -7.96
C LYS A 141 -2.74 8.49 -7.61
N SER A 142 -1.76 7.59 -7.52
CA SER A 142 -2.01 6.17 -7.17
C SER A 142 -2.64 6.02 -5.79
N VAL A 143 -2.12 6.73 -4.78
CA VAL A 143 -2.66 6.74 -3.42
C VAL A 143 -4.09 7.29 -3.40
N THR A 144 -4.36 8.35 -4.14
CA THR A 144 -5.71 8.94 -4.25
C THR A 144 -6.70 7.94 -4.85
N LEU A 145 -6.34 7.27 -5.95
CA LEU A 145 -7.18 6.25 -6.57
C LEU A 145 -7.42 5.09 -5.60
N TYR A 146 -6.35 4.59 -4.98
CA TYR A 146 -6.40 3.47 -4.05
C TYR A 146 -7.30 3.74 -2.82
N LEU A 147 -7.16 4.91 -2.19
CA LEU A 147 -8.02 5.28 -1.05
C LEU A 147 -9.48 5.46 -1.46
N ASN A 148 -9.74 6.07 -2.62
CA ASN A 148 -11.10 6.19 -3.15
C ASN A 148 -11.73 4.83 -3.46
N ALA A 149 -10.94 3.88 -3.96
CA ALA A 149 -11.41 2.52 -4.20
C ALA A 149 -11.72 1.78 -2.90
N GLN A 150 -10.89 1.92 -1.86
CA GLN A 150 -11.19 1.37 -0.53
C GLN A 150 -12.51 1.93 0.03
N ILE A 151 -12.75 3.24 -0.11
CA ILE A 151 -14.03 3.86 0.29
C ILE A 151 -15.19 3.22 -0.45
N LYS A 152 -15.10 3.11 -1.78
CA LYS A 152 -16.15 2.48 -2.62
C LYS A 152 -16.38 1.02 -2.25
N ALA A 153 -15.33 0.27 -1.98
CA ALA A 153 -15.39 -1.14 -1.59
C ALA A 153 -16.01 -1.34 -0.19
N ALA A 154 -15.89 -0.35 0.70
CA ALA A 154 -16.46 -0.36 2.04
C ALA A 154 -17.95 0.02 2.08
N VAL A 155 -18.54 0.51 0.98
CA VAL A 155 -19.98 0.73 0.88
C VAL A 155 -20.66 -0.59 0.53
N LEU A 156 -21.44 -1.12 1.47
CA LEU A 156 -22.34 -2.25 1.19
C LEU A 156 -23.40 -1.76 0.20
N ARG A 157 -23.40 -2.28 -1.02
CA ARG A 157 -24.52 -2.10 -1.94
C ARG A 157 -25.72 -2.86 -1.35
N GLN A 158 -26.81 -2.13 -1.12
CA GLN A 158 -28.12 -2.70 -0.75
C GLN A 158 -28.68 -3.53 -1.90
#